data_AF-A0A7R7JJX7-F1
#
_entry.id   AF-A0A7R7JJX7-F1
#
_cell.length_a   1.000
_cell.length_b   1.000
_cell.length_c   1.000
_cell.angle_alpha   90.00
_cell.angle_beta   90.00
_cell.angle_gamma   90.00
#
_symmetry.space_group_name_H-M   'P 1'
#
loop_
_entity.id
_entity.type
_entity.pdbx_description
1 polymer ?
#
loop_
_entity_poly.entity_id
_entity_poly.type
_entity_poly.pdbx_seq_one_letter_code
_entity_poly.pdbx_strand_id
1 'polypeptide(L)'
;MIAPRLSRAAASCLPVLAGILALLIVPTAAPRAAAGEPSATPFVQVRVDQVTPDVVTTTSEPFVTVRGIVTNVGDRPVHDVMVRLEHAPSVASSAALRTSLDGDTDQYQPVADFLTVASELRRGQKAGFTLSAPVRSLTAPSLAIDHPGVYPLLVNANGTPDYGTPARLDNARFLLPVVGVPPEPTATPADAVTSVVAPDTSKPVQLTMLWPLADRPRLSPGAPGGTVPVRLMDDELAASLASGGRLDVLLSSVEFATSREVDPDGTVARSLCLAVDPDLLVTVNAMTGGYVVSDAPDGGAQQPGTPTHPGAGQAAAVNWLDRLRALAHRMCVVSTTYAQADLDALQRVADPGLIAAATSNAADIVDQILGISSVRGATLMPDGPLTPRAVDLLNGTGNAVTVAAADISEVDGVTGAPPTADVAPRRLAPPRGGGAVRPGCRRRIGRRRHRPSRADVPGCRAGGTAAP
;
A
#
# COMPACT_ATOMS: atom_id res chain seq x y z
N MET A 1 -23.70 93.95 -21.48
CA MET A 1 -23.05 94.79 -22.52
C MET A 1 -22.08 93.88 -23.25
N ILE A 2 -22.52 93.27 -24.35
CA ILE A 2 -22.28 93.72 -25.74
C ILE A 2 -20.79 93.68 -26.07
N ALA A 3 -20.47 92.82 -27.04
CA ALA A 3 -19.17 92.48 -27.60
C ALA A 3 -18.34 93.68 -28.08
N PRO A 4 -17.10 93.41 -28.53
CA PRO A 4 -16.92 93.56 -29.97
C PRO A 4 -16.21 92.37 -30.65
N ARG A 5 -16.63 92.18 -31.89
CA ARG A 5 -16.05 91.31 -32.91
C ARG A 5 -14.84 92.00 -33.53
N LEU A 6 -13.82 91.23 -33.91
CA LEU A 6 -12.92 91.55 -35.02
C LEU A 6 -12.66 90.27 -35.83
N SER A 7 -12.76 90.44 -37.13
CA SER A 7 -12.91 89.44 -38.18
C SER A 7 -11.80 89.59 -39.21
N ARG A 8 -11.38 88.47 -39.84
CA ARG A 8 -10.92 88.23 -41.24
C ARG A 8 -9.95 87.03 -41.21
N ALA A 9 -10.34 85.81 -41.60
CA ALA A 9 -10.62 85.29 -42.95
C ALA A 9 -9.38 85.24 -43.87
N ALA A 10 -8.84 84.04 -44.12
CA ALA A 10 -8.28 83.60 -45.41
C ALA A 10 -8.03 82.07 -45.46
N ALA A 11 -8.59 81.44 -46.51
CA ALA A 11 -8.23 80.19 -47.21
C ALA A 11 -8.23 78.85 -46.41
N SER A 12 -9.14 77.88 -46.59
CA SER A 12 -9.64 77.12 -47.77
C SER A 12 -8.78 75.90 -48.17
N CYS A 13 -9.42 74.71 -48.10
CA CYS A 13 -9.18 73.44 -48.83
C CYS A 13 -7.88 72.66 -48.51
N LEU A 14 -7.81 71.35 -48.32
CA LEU A 14 -8.70 70.17 -48.34
C LEU A 14 -7.89 69.06 -47.59
N PRO A 15 -8.52 68.00 -47.04
CA PRO A 15 -7.91 66.95 -46.24
C PRO A 15 -7.26 65.89 -47.12
N VAL A 16 -6.23 65.19 -46.60
CA VAL A 16 -5.70 63.86 -46.98
C VAL A 16 -4.21 63.84 -46.59
N LEU A 17 -3.74 62.71 -46.04
CA LEU A 17 -2.39 62.42 -45.51
C LEU A 17 -2.06 62.92 -44.09
N ALA A 18 -2.64 62.26 -43.08
CA ALA A 18 -1.98 62.04 -41.78
C ALA A 18 -2.49 60.76 -41.11
N GLY A 19 -2.71 59.71 -41.91
CA GLY A 19 -2.60 58.34 -41.45
C GLY A 19 -1.23 57.82 -41.89
N ILE A 20 -0.61 56.95 -41.11
CA ILE A 20 0.75 56.38 -41.25
C ILE A 20 1.83 57.14 -40.45
N LEU A 21 1.73 57.12 -39.10
CA LEU A 21 2.90 56.93 -38.22
C LEU A 21 2.47 56.57 -36.78
N ALA A 22 1.67 55.51 -36.65
CA ALA A 22 1.37 54.88 -35.36
C ALA A 22 1.21 53.38 -35.58
N LEU A 23 2.29 52.74 -36.02
CA LEU A 23 2.38 51.29 -36.12
C LEU A 23 3.78 50.87 -35.68
N LEU A 24 3.83 49.79 -34.89
CA LEU A 24 4.99 48.98 -34.52
C LEU A 24 5.68 49.30 -33.19
N ILE A 25 4.98 49.04 -32.08
CA ILE A 25 5.51 48.18 -30.99
C ILE A 25 4.32 47.38 -30.42
N VAL A 26 3.98 46.25 -31.06
CA VAL A 26 3.12 45.22 -30.48
C VAL A 26 4.06 44.14 -29.95
N PRO A 27 4.02 43.78 -28.65
CA PRO A 27 4.76 42.61 -28.20
C PRO A 27 4.15 41.39 -28.90
N THR A 28 4.94 40.73 -29.74
CA THR A 28 4.56 39.47 -30.38
C THR A 28 4.50 38.38 -29.31
N ALA A 29 3.39 38.30 -28.58
CA ALA A 29 3.00 37.09 -27.90
C ALA A 29 2.57 36.08 -28.97
N ALA A 30 3.40 35.06 -29.21
CA ALA A 30 3.03 33.94 -30.06
C ALA A 30 1.72 33.32 -29.54
N PRO A 31 0.77 32.94 -30.41
CA PRO A 31 -0.44 32.28 -29.97
C PRO A 31 -0.08 30.93 -29.33
N ARG A 32 -0.31 30.81 -28.01
CA ARG A 32 -0.32 29.50 -27.35
C ARG A 32 -1.61 28.80 -27.78
N ALA A 33 -1.52 27.92 -28.77
CA ALA A 33 -2.61 27.00 -29.09
C ALA A 33 -2.81 26.05 -27.90
N ALA A 34 -3.99 26.10 -27.28
CA ALA A 34 -4.47 25.00 -26.44
C ALA A 34 -4.80 23.83 -27.39
N ALA A 35 -3.84 22.93 -27.59
CA ALA A 35 -4.05 21.72 -28.36
C ALA A 35 -4.80 20.71 -27.50
N GLY A 36 -5.96 20.27 -28.00
CA GLY A 36 -6.79 19.21 -27.40
C GLY A 36 -6.14 17.82 -27.47
N GLU A 37 -6.93 16.78 -27.25
CA GLU A 37 -6.43 15.39 -27.19
C GLU A 37 -5.62 14.97 -28.44
N PRO A 38 -4.62 14.07 -28.28
CA PRO A 38 -3.85 13.54 -29.40
C PRO A 38 -4.76 12.95 -30.49
N SER A 39 -4.38 13.15 -31.75
CA SER A 39 -5.10 12.57 -32.88
C SER A 39 -5.07 11.04 -32.85
N ALA A 40 -6.12 10.39 -33.38
CA ALA A 40 -6.26 8.93 -33.44
C ALA A 40 -5.12 8.18 -34.14
N THR A 41 -4.24 8.87 -34.87
CA THR A 41 -3.02 8.31 -35.46
C THR A 41 -1.80 8.82 -34.69
N PRO A 42 -1.11 7.97 -33.91
CA PRO A 42 0.03 8.41 -33.11
C PRO A 42 1.26 8.63 -34.01
N PHE A 43 1.81 9.84 -34.01
CA PHE A 43 3.09 10.14 -34.66
C PHE A 43 4.27 9.87 -33.73
N VAL A 44 4.05 10.07 -32.44
CA VAL A 44 5.04 9.94 -31.38
C VAL A 44 4.44 9.11 -30.26
N GLN A 45 5.29 8.42 -29.51
CA GLN A 45 4.94 7.73 -28.28
C GLN A 45 5.85 8.21 -27.15
N VAL A 46 5.26 8.66 -26.05
CA VAL A 46 5.94 9.03 -24.81
C VAL A 46 5.90 7.85 -23.86
N ARG A 47 7.05 7.50 -23.31
CA ARG A 47 7.16 6.50 -22.23
C ARG A 47 7.91 7.11 -21.05
N VAL A 48 7.31 7.05 -19.87
CA VAL A 48 7.98 7.37 -18.62
C VAL A 48 8.69 6.12 -18.14
N ASP A 49 10.01 6.21 -17.92
CA ASP A 49 10.83 5.09 -17.46
C ASP A 49 11.00 5.14 -15.93
N GLN A 50 11.11 6.34 -15.36
CA GLN A 50 11.34 6.52 -13.92
C GLN A 50 10.73 7.84 -13.42
N VAL A 51 10.14 7.78 -12.23
CA VAL A 51 9.72 8.94 -11.43
C VAL A 51 10.48 8.88 -10.11
N THR A 52 11.03 9.99 -9.66
CA THR A 52 11.79 10.06 -8.40
C THR A 52 11.44 11.33 -7.62
N PRO A 53 10.95 11.20 -6.37
CA PRO A 53 10.57 9.94 -5.72
C PRO A 53 9.28 9.35 -6.34
N ASP A 54 9.07 8.05 -6.20
CA ASP A 54 7.82 7.36 -6.55
C ASP A 54 6.72 7.58 -5.51
N VAL A 55 7.09 7.88 -4.26
CA VAL A 55 6.22 8.40 -3.20
C VAL A 55 6.89 9.58 -2.50
N VAL A 56 6.19 10.72 -2.41
CA VAL A 56 6.69 11.91 -1.71
C VAL A 56 6.38 11.78 -0.21
N THR A 57 7.40 11.94 0.62
CA THR A 57 7.30 12.02 2.08
C THR A 57 7.93 13.30 2.60
N THR A 58 7.79 13.53 3.91
CA THR A 58 8.40 14.67 4.60
C THR A 58 9.93 14.70 4.53
N THR A 59 10.56 13.55 4.25
CA THR A 59 12.03 13.39 4.18
C THR A 59 12.53 13.23 2.74
N SER A 60 11.64 13.27 1.74
CA SER A 60 12.03 13.26 0.34
C SER A 60 12.78 14.53 -0.03
N GLU A 61 13.58 14.47 -1.10
CA GLU A 61 14.04 15.69 -1.77
C GLU A 61 12.83 16.51 -2.25
N PRO A 62 12.90 17.86 -2.23
CA PRO A 62 11.75 18.72 -2.51
C PRO A 62 11.45 18.88 -4.01
N PHE A 63 11.85 17.89 -4.82
CA PHE A 63 11.70 17.86 -6.27
C PHE A 63 11.12 16.52 -6.73
N VAL A 64 10.34 16.58 -7.80
CA VAL A 64 9.91 15.41 -8.57
C VAL A 64 10.64 15.44 -9.89
N THR A 65 11.40 14.38 -10.17
CA THR A 65 12.16 14.21 -11.41
C THR A 65 11.56 13.05 -12.21
N VAL A 66 11.20 13.33 -13.46
CA VAL A 66 10.61 12.39 -14.41
C VAL A 66 11.59 12.15 -15.55
N ARG A 67 11.98 10.89 -15.76
CA ARG A 67 12.84 10.47 -16.89
C ARG A 67 12.04 9.57 -17.81
N GLY A 68 12.28 9.72 -19.11
CA GLY A 68 11.59 8.92 -20.11
C GLY A 68 12.16 9.09 -21.50
N ILE A 69 11.46 8.49 -22.46
CA ILE A 69 11.83 8.46 -23.87
C ILE A 69 10.62 8.88 -24.72
N VAL A 70 10.91 9.66 -25.75
CA VAL A 70 10.00 9.96 -26.84
C VAL A 70 10.45 9.17 -28.08
N THR A 71 9.55 8.39 -28.68
CA THR A 71 9.81 7.58 -29.87
C THR A 71 8.93 8.03 -31.02
N ASN A 72 9.49 8.29 -32.20
CA ASN A 72 8.67 8.48 -33.40
C ASN A 72 8.19 7.11 -33.89
N VAL A 73 6.90 6.83 -33.71
CA VAL A 73 6.22 5.61 -34.15
C VAL A 73 5.42 5.82 -35.45
N GLY A 74 5.38 7.05 -35.94
CA GLY A 74 4.69 7.43 -37.16
C GLY A 74 5.40 6.99 -38.43
N ASP A 75 4.85 7.42 -39.56
CA ASP A 75 5.32 7.12 -40.91
C ASP A 75 6.34 8.14 -41.46
N ARG A 76 6.55 9.27 -40.76
CA ARG A 76 7.31 10.43 -41.24
C ARG A 76 8.12 11.11 -40.12
N PRO A 77 9.13 11.93 -40.45
CA PRO A 77 9.84 12.76 -39.46
C PRO A 77 8.92 13.71 -38.69
N VAL A 78 9.31 14.00 -37.44
CA VAL A 78 8.65 14.99 -36.59
C VAL A 78 9.67 16.04 -36.15
N HIS A 79 9.36 17.30 -36.39
CA HIS A 79 10.18 18.45 -36.05
C HIS A 79 9.80 19.06 -34.71
N ASP A 80 10.76 19.72 -34.08
CA ASP A 80 10.59 20.48 -32.83
C ASP A 80 9.85 19.69 -31.76
N VAL A 81 10.36 18.49 -31.46
CA VAL A 81 9.79 17.61 -30.46
C VAL A 81 10.10 18.19 -29.08
N MET A 82 9.04 18.58 -28.37
CA MET A 82 9.12 19.20 -27.07
C MET A 82 8.31 18.43 -26.05
N VAL A 83 8.74 18.42 -24.79
CA VAL A 83 8.00 17.83 -23.68
C VAL A 83 7.84 18.81 -22.52
N ARG A 84 6.76 18.69 -21.76
CA ARG A 84 6.62 19.38 -20.47
C ARG A 84 5.87 18.54 -19.46
N LEU A 85 6.07 18.86 -18.19
CA LEU A 85 5.31 18.28 -17.09
C LEU A 85 4.07 19.13 -16.84
N GLU A 86 2.93 18.47 -16.68
CA GLU A 86 1.65 19.06 -16.30
C GLU A 86 1.11 18.30 -15.08
N HIS A 87 0.25 18.94 -14.28
CA HIS A 87 -0.32 18.37 -13.06
C HIS A 87 -1.80 18.72 -12.91
N ALA A 88 -2.53 17.90 -12.16
CA ALA A 88 -3.92 18.14 -11.79
C ALA A 88 -4.09 18.16 -10.25
N PRO A 89 -5.22 18.71 -9.74
CA PRO A 89 -5.53 18.65 -8.31
C PRO A 89 -5.59 17.23 -7.75
N SER A 90 -5.44 17.09 -6.43
CA SER A 90 -5.49 15.79 -5.76
C SER A 90 -6.82 15.06 -5.99
N VAL A 91 -6.75 13.75 -6.17
CA VAL A 91 -7.92 12.89 -6.29
C VAL A 91 -8.67 12.80 -4.95
N ALA A 92 -9.98 13.09 -4.97
CA ALA A 92 -10.81 13.17 -3.75
C ALA A 92 -11.59 11.88 -3.41
N SER A 93 -11.56 10.85 -4.26
CA SER A 93 -12.26 9.58 -3.99
C SER A 93 -11.58 8.37 -4.63
N SER A 94 -11.84 7.18 -4.07
CA SER A 94 -11.33 5.92 -4.61
C SER A 94 -11.90 5.59 -5.99
N ALA A 95 -13.14 6.00 -6.29
CA ALA A 95 -13.72 5.86 -7.62
C ALA A 95 -12.97 6.71 -8.64
N ALA A 96 -12.75 8.00 -8.32
CA ALA A 96 -11.97 8.90 -9.18
C ALA A 96 -10.52 8.42 -9.35
N LEU A 97 -9.91 7.81 -8.34
CA LEU A 97 -8.54 7.29 -8.46
C LEU A 97 -8.42 6.25 -9.58
N ARG A 98 -9.43 5.38 -9.72
CA ARG A 98 -9.47 4.32 -10.75
C ARG A 98 -9.67 4.87 -12.16
N THR A 99 -10.26 6.05 -12.31
CA THR A 99 -10.57 6.65 -13.62
C THR A 99 -9.75 7.92 -13.89
N SER A 100 -8.91 8.37 -12.96
CA SER A 100 -8.24 9.68 -13.00
C SER A 100 -7.20 9.82 -14.12
N LEU A 101 -6.71 8.69 -14.61
CA LEU A 101 -5.77 8.64 -15.73
C LEU A 101 -6.49 8.50 -17.08
N ASP A 102 -7.80 8.25 -17.07
CA ASP A 102 -8.64 8.18 -18.26
C ASP A 102 -9.36 9.52 -18.50
N GLY A 103 -9.69 9.83 -19.76
CA GLY A 103 -10.45 11.03 -20.13
C GLY A 103 -9.60 12.24 -20.56
N ASP A 104 -10.22 13.42 -20.55
CA ASP A 104 -9.64 14.64 -21.14
C ASP A 104 -8.47 15.22 -20.33
N THR A 105 -7.62 15.99 -21.00
CA THR A 105 -6.46 16.68 -20.45
C THR A 105 -6.73 18.09 -19.94
N ASP A 106 -7.96 18.61 -20.08
CA ASP A 106 -8.34 19.98 -19.68
C ASP A 106 -8.08 20.31 -18.19
N GLN A 107 -8.07 19.28 -17.33
CA GLN A 107 -7.79 19.42 -15.91
C GLN A 107 -6.29 19.62 -15.58
N TYR A 108 -5.40 19.38 -16.52
CA TYR A 108 -3.95 19.45 -16.32
C TYR A 108 -3.43 20.85 -16.61
N GLN A 109 -2.60 21.36 -15.71
CA GLN A 109 -1.96 22.66 -15.81
C GLN A 109 -0.45 22.49 -15.99
N PRO A 110 0.18 23.31 -16.84
CA PRO A 110 1.62 23.24 -17.07
C PRO A 110 2.39 23.66 -15.83
N VAL A 111 3.35 22.83 -15.43
CA VAL A 111 4.26 23.11 -14.32
C VAL A 111 5.36 24.08 -14.74
N ALA A 112 5.85 23.95 -15.97
CA ALA A 112 6.92 24.76 -16.54
C ALA A 112 6.75 24.89 -18.06
N ASP A 113 7.62 25.69 -18.68
CA ASP A 113 7.72 25.80 -20.13
C ASP A 113 8.19 24.48 -20.77
N PHE A 114 7.97 24.36 -22.08
CA PHE A 114 8.38 23.20 -22.85
C PHE A 114 9.91 23.08 -22.96
N LEU A 115 10.41 21.86 -22.76
CA LEU A 115 11.78 21.45 -23.03
C LEU A 115 11.87 20.85 -24.44
N THR A 116 12.71 21.42 -25.30
CA THR A 116 13.03 20.81 -26.60
C THR A 116 13.89 19.57 -26.39
N VAL A 117 13.38 18.42 -26.84
CA VAL A 117 14.04 17.11 -26.72
C VAL A 117 14.81 16.76 -27.99
N ALA A 118 14.26 17.10 -29.16
CA ALA A 118 14.92 16.91 -30.45
C ALA A 118 14.41 17.94 -31.46
N SER A 119 15.31 18.51 -32.27
CA SER A 119 14.93 19.38 -33.40
C SER A 119 14.26 18.59 -34.53
N GLU A 120 14.65 17.34 -34.70
CA GLU A 120 14.05 16.38 -35.63
C GLU A 120 14.16 14.98 -35.04
N LEU A 121 13.07 14.23 -35.11
CA LEU A 121 13.01 12.82 -34.73
C LEU A 121 12.57 12.01 -35.96
N ARG A 122 13.49 11.23 -36.54
CA ARG A 122 13.19 10.37 -37.69
C ARG A 122 12.35 9.17 -37.27
N ARG A 123 11.71 8.51 -38.23
CA ARG A 123 10.93 7.29 -38.00
C ARG A 123 11.73 6.24 -37.24
N GLY A 124 11.17 5.74 -36.14
CA GLY A 124 11.78 4.75 -35.24
C GLY A 124 12.88 5.31 -34.32
N GLN A 125 13.27 6.57 -34.47
CA GLN A 125 14.27 7.20 -33.62
C GLN A 125 13.68 7.50 -32.24
N LYS A 126 14.56 7.48 -31.24
CA LYS A 126 14.26 7.74 -29.83
C LYS A 126 15.07 8.93 -29.34
N ALA A 127 14.47 9.73 -28.47
CA ALA A 127 15.17 10.78 -27.74
C ALA A 127 14.76 10.74 -26.26
N GLY A 128 15.74 10.81 -25.36
CA GLY A 128 15.52 10.80 -23.93
C GLY A 128 15.25 12.20 -23.37
N PHE A 129 14.45 12.29 -22.32
CA PHE A 129 14.19 13.54 -21.61
C PHE A 129 14.35 13.37 -20.11
N THR A 130 14.55 14.50 -19.42
CA THR A 130 14.49 14.60 -17.96
C THR A 130 13.81 15.91 -17.61
N LEU A 131 12.69 15.81 -16.90
CA LEU A 131 11.91 16.93 -16.39
C LEU A 131 12.05 16.94 -14.87
N SER A 132 12.22 18.12 -14.27
CA SER A 132 12.29 18.26 -12.82
C SER A 132 11.48 19.47 -12.39
N ALA A 133 10.67 19.30 -11.35
CA ALA A 133 9.84 20.36 -10.80
C ALA A 133 9.85 20.32 -9.27
N PRO A 134 9.87 21.48 -8.60
CA PRO A 134 9.63 21.53 -7.16
C PRO A 134 8.26 20.97 -6.81
N VAL A 135 8.15 20.26 -5.69
CA VAL A 135 6.85 19.81 -5.14
C VAL A 135 5.95 21.03 -4.87
N ARG A 136 6.54 22.11 -4.35
CA ARG A 136 5.91 23.42 -4.17
C ARG A 136 6.96 24.52 -4.20
N SER A 137 6.51 25.74 -4.50
CA SER A 137 7.32 26.95 -4.40
C SER A 137 6.41 28.17 -4.41
N LEU A 138 6.72 29.15 -3.55
CA LEU A 138 6.05 30.46 -3.54
C LEU A 138 6.60 31.45 -4.59
N THR A 139 7.78 31.17 -5.14
CA THR A 139 8.54 32.13 -5.97
C THR A 139 8.83 31.64 -7.39
N ALA A 140 8.58 30.36 -7.68
CA ALA A 140 8.85 29.74 -8.97
C ALA A 140 7.72 28.78 -9.37
N PRO A 141 7.59 28.46 -10.67
CA PRO A 141 6.68 27.41 -11.11
C PRO A 141 6.97 26.07 -10.42
N SER A 142 5.92 25.37 -9.99
CA SER A 142 6.01 24.13 -9.21
C SER A 142 4.75 23.27 -9.40
N LEU A 143 4.73 22.08 -8.79
CA LEU A 143 3.54 21.23 -8.77
C LEU A 143 2.41 21.78 -7.87
N ALA A 144 2.67 22.84 -7.10
CA ALA A 144 1.73 23.44 -6.14
C ALA A 144 1.08 22.42 -5.19
N ILE A 145 1.88 21.46 -4.70
CA ILE A 145 1.44 20.43 -3.76
C ILE A 145 1.72 20.90 -2.33
N ASP A 146 0.68 21.48 -1.70
CA ASP A 146 0.78 22.03 -0.35
C ASP A 146 0.28 21.07 0.74
N HIS A 147 -0.39 19.98 0.35
CA HIS A 147 -0.96 18.99 1.26
C HIS A 147 -0.75 17.54 0.79
N PRO A 148 -0.70 16.57 1.71
CA PRO A 148 -0.75 15.15 1.38
C PRO A 148 -1.97 14.79 0.52
N GLY A 149 -1.80 13.87 -0.43
CA GLY A 149 -2.83 13.46 -1.38
C GLY A 149 -2.26 12.63 -2.53
N VAL A 150 -3.09 12.18 -3.45
CA VAL A 150 -2.65 11.53 -4.68
C VAL A 150 -2.91 12.46 -5.86
N TYR A 151 -1.86 12.85 -6.57
CA TYR A 151 -1.92 13.86 -7.62
C TYR A 151 -1.70 13.22 -9.00
N PRO A 152 -2.58 13.43 -9.98
CA PRO A 152 -2.32 13.04 -11.36
C PRO A 152 -1.29 13.98 -12.00
N LEU A 153 -0.29 13.39 -12.64
CA LEU A 153 0.70 14.10 -13.45
C LEU A 153 0.66 13.58 -14.89
N LEU A 154 1.06 14.45 -15.82
CA LEU A 154 1.07 14.18 -17.24
C LEU A 154 2.36 14.73 -17.85
N VAL A 155 3.07 13.89 -18.63
CA VAL A 155 4.11 14.35 -19.55
C VAL A 155 3.46 14.57 -20.91
N ASN A 156 3.41 15.82 -21.34
CA ASN A 156 2.84 16.23 -22.61
C ASN A 156 3.96 16.30 -23.66
N ALA A 157 3.81 15.61 -24.80
CA ALA A 157 4.70 15.76 -25.94
C ALA A 157 4.02 16.48 -27.11
N ASN A 158 4.66 17.56 -27.55
CA ASN A 158 4.30 18.31 -28.73
C ASN A 158 5.35 18.12 -29.83
N GLY A 159 4.94 18.35 -31.07
CA GLY A 159 5.84 18.41 -32.21
C GLY A 159 5.08 18.75 -33.49
N THR A 160 5.82 18.84 -34.58
CA THR A 160 5.29 19.15 -35.91
C THR A 160 5.66 18.03 -36.89
N PRO A 161 4.75 17.08 -37.18
CA PRO A 161 4.99 16.07 -38.20
C PRO A 161 5.20 16.72 -39.57
N ASP A 162 5.99 16.08 -40.43
CA ASP A 162 6.17 16.54 -41.81
C ASP A 162 4.85 16.71 -42.56
N TYR A 163 4.69 17.87 -43.22
CA TYR A 163 3.46 18.30 -43.87
C TYR A 163 2.25 18.45 -42.91
N GLY A 164 2.50 18.56 -41.61
CA GLY A 164 1.53 18.79 -40.55
C GLY A 164 1.58 20.21 -39.96
N THR A 165 0.83 20.41 -38.89
CA THR A 165 0.88 21.64 -38.08
C THR A 165 1.33 21.29 -36.66
N PRO A 166 1.88 22.25 -35.89
CA PRO A 166 2.26 22.01 -34.49
C PRO A 166 1.06 21.52 -33.68
N ALA A 167 1.22 20.37 -33.03
CA ALA A 167 0.15 19.73 -32.26
C ALA A 167 0.67 19.00 -31.03
N ARG A 168 -0.24 18.67 -30.12
CA ARG A 168 -0.04 17.66 -29.07
C ARG A 168 -0.06 16.29 -29.75
N LEU A 169 1.06 15.57 -29.67
CA LEU A 169 1.24 14.30 -30.41
C LEU A 169 1.00 13.08 -29.54
N ASP A 170 1.35 13.15 -28.26
CA ASP A 170 1.08 12.10 -27.28
C ASP A 170 1.21 12.63 -25.84
N ASN A 171 0.72 11.86 -24.86
CA ASN A 171 0.94 12.14 -23.45
C ASN A 171 1.05 10.85 -22.61
N ALA A 172 1.85 10.91 -21.54
CA ALA A 172 1.98 9.81 -20.58
C ALA A 172 1.52 10.28 -19.20
N ARG A 173 0.56 9.57 -18.61
CA ARG A 173 -0.08 9.92 -17.33
C ARG A 173 0.31 8.96 -16.23
N PHE A 174 0.48 9.47 -15.01
CA PHE A 174 0.77 8.66 -13.83
C PHE A 174 0.30 9.37 -12.56
N LEU A 175 0.22 8.63 -11.45
CA LEU A 175 -0.14 9.17 -10.14
C LEU A 175 1.11 9.36 -9.29
N LEU A 176 1.16 10.49 -8.58
CA LEU A 176 2.16 10.77 -7.56
C LEU A 176 1.49 10.75 -6.18
N PRO A 177 1.69 9.68 -5.39
CA PRO A 177 1.30 9.65 -3.99
C PRO A 177 2.18 10.58 -3.17
N VAL A 178 1.55 11.45 -2.39
CA VAL A 178 2.20 12.37 -1.45
C VAL A 178 1.65 12.09 -0.07
N VAL A 179 2.44 11.41 0.75
CA VAL A 179 2.08 11.06 2.14
C VAL A 179 2.46 12.19 3.10
N GLY A 180 3.48 12.96 2.76
CA GLY A 180 3.89 14.17 3.46
C GLY A 180 4.58 15.12 2.50
N VAL A 181 4.50 16.42 2.75
CA VAL A 181 5.12 17.44 1.89
C VAL A 181 6.48 17.83 2.48
N PRO A 182 7.58 17.67 1.71
CA PRO A 182 8.92 18.04 2.16
C PRO A 182 9.08 19.56 2.31
N PRO A 183 10.16 20.04 2.95
CA PRO A 183 10.46 21.46 3.05
C PRO A 183 10.46 22.16 1.67
N GLU A 184 10.22 23.47 1.63
CA GLU A 184 10.45 24.20 0.39
C GLU A 184 11.94 24.16 -0.01
N PRO A 185 12.28 24.15 -1.31
CA PRO A 185 13.68 24.11 -1.75
C PRO A 185 14.55 25.26 -1.22
N THR A 186 13.93 26.42 -0.92
CA THR A 186 14.60 27.63 -0.43
C THR A 186 14.55 27.77 1.09
N ALA A 187 13.97 26.81 1.81
CA ALA A 187 13.88 26.84 3.27
C ALA A 187 15.28 26.77 3.90
N THR A 188 15.56 27.65 4.86
CA THR A 188 16.80 27.55 5.65
C THR A 188 16.71 26.33 6.57
N PRO A 189 17.83 25.77 7.09
CA PRO A 189 17.78 24.61 7.98
C PRO A 189 16.91 24.82 9.24
N ALA A 190 16.80 26.06 9.73
CA ALA A 190 15.92 26.40 10.84
C ALA A 190 14.43 26.37 10.44
N ASP A 191 14.11 26.82 9.22
CA ASP A 191 12.74 26.84 8.69
C ASP A 191 12.31 25.48 8.13
N ALA A 192 13.27 24.64 7.74
CA ALA A 192 13.03 23.35 7.11
C ALA A 192 12.15 22.46 7.99
N VAL A 193 12.45 22.38 9.29
CA VAL A 193 11.70 21.55 10.25
C VAL A 193 10.26 22.04 10.44
N THR A 194 10.02 23.35 10.38
CA THR A 194 8.67 23.95 10.51
C THR A 194 7.90 24.01 9.19
N SER A 195 8.60 23.92 8.06
CA SER A 195 7.98 24.02 6.74
C SER A 195 7.37 22.71 6.25
N VAL A 196 7.80 21.56 6.78
CA VAL A 196 7.22 20.25 6.44
C VAL A 196 5.73 20.19 6.76
N VAL A 197 4.95 19.57 5.86
CA VAL A 197 3.54 19.23 6.14
C VAL A 197 3.42 17.72 6.31
N ALA A 198 3.24 17.28 7.55
CA ALA A 198 3.05 15.87 7.89
C ALA A 198 1.65 15.36 7.46
N PRO A 199 1.49 14.03 7.24
CA PRO A 199 0.17 13.44 7.07
C PRO A 199 -0.76 13.74 8.25
N ASP A 200 -2.05 13.94 7.97
CA ASP A 200 -3.06 13.95 9.02
C ASP A 200 -3.29 12.50 9.51
N THR A 201 -2.75 12.21 10.69
CA THR A 201 -2.91 10.93 11.38
C THR A 201 -3.96 10.96 12.49
N SER A 202 -4.80 12.01 12.56
CA SER A 202 -5.83 12.14 13.59
C SER A 202 -6.97 11.12 13.43
N LYS A 203 -7.20 10.65 12.19
CA LYS A 203 -8.23 9.66 11.83
C LYS A 203 -7.66 8.67 10.81
N PRO A 204 -6.72 7.78 11.23
CA PRO A 204 -6.18 6.79 10.32
C PRO A 204 -7.27 5.82 9.88
N VAL A 205 -7.12 5.26 8.68
CA VAL A 205 -7.92 4.11 8.25
C VAL A 205 -7.72 2.99 9.28
N GLN A 206 -8.82 2.43 9.79
CA GLN A 206 -8.76 1.33 10.75
C GLN A 206 -8.37 0.05 10.02
N LEU A 207 -7.07 -0.16 9.88
CA LEU A 207 -6.48 -1.36 9.32
C LEU A 207 -5.78 -2.15 10.43
N THR A 208 -5.93 -3.47 10.41
CA THR A 208 -5.07 -4.37 11.17
C THR A 208 -4.31 -5.24 10.21
N MET A 209 -2.98 -5.24 10.30
CA MET A 209 -2.11 -6.10 9.52
C MET A 209 -1.86 -7.39 10.28
N LEU A 210 -2.13 -8.52 9.63
CA LEU A 210 -1.70 -9.84 10.08
C LEU A 210 -0.33 -10.11 9.48
N TRP A 211 0.69 -10.25 10.32
CA TRP A 211 2.07 -10.45 9.89
C TRP A 211 2.43 -11.94 9.98
N PRO A 212 2.56 -12.66 8.84
CA PRO A 212 2.70 -14.10 8.87
C PRO A 212 4.11 -14.53 9.26
N LEU A 213 4.20 -15.41 10.26
CA LEU A 213 5.39 -16.17 10.61
C LEU A 213 5.05 -17.66 10.45
N ALA A 214 5.29 -18.16 9.24
CA ALA A 214 5.01 -19.54 8.85
C ALA A 214 6.10 -20.08 7.90
N ASP A 215 6.20 -21.40 7.82
CA ASP A 215 7.01 -22.15 6.85
C ASP A 215 6.27 -23.43 6.45
N ARG A 216 6.70 -24.09 5.38
CA ARG A 216 6.18 -25.42 5.05
C ARG A 216 6.58 -26.44 6.13
N PRO A 217 5.74 -27.45 6.43
CA PRO A 217 6.09 -28.47 7.41
C PRO A 217 7.40 -29.18 7.07
N ARG A 218 8.33 -29.24 8.03
CA ARG A 218 9.67 -29.84 7.85
C ARG A 218 9.86 -31.15 8.60
N LEU A 219 9.01 -31.43 9.58
CA LEU A 219 9.14 -32.61 10.42
C LEU A 219 8.98 -33.87 9.57
N SER A 220 9.91 -34.81 9.78
CA SER A 220 9.77 -36.15 9.22
C SER A 220 8.71 -36.95 9.94
N PRO A 221 7.89 -37.73 9.20
CA PRO A 221 7.09 -38.79 9.80
C PRO A 221 8.00 -39.65 10.70
N GLY A 222 7.62 -39.76 11.97
CA GLY A 222 8.31 -40.59 12.95
C GLY A 222 7.75 -42.01 12.97
N ALA A 223 8.49 -42.92 13.62
CA ALA A 223 7.95 -44.21 14.05
C ALA A 223 7.33 -44.07 15.45
N PRO A 224 6.31 -44.88 15.81
CA PRO A 224 5.81 -44.96 17.18
C PRO A 224 6.95 -45.26 18.16
N GLY A 225 7.06 -44.48 19.24
CA GLY A 225 8.19 -44.54 20.19
C GLY A 225 9.15 -43.34 20.09
N GLY A 226 8.99 -42.49 19.07
CA GLY A 226 9.68 -41.21 18.93
C GLY A 226 11.06 -41.32 18.28
N THR A 227 11.41 -40.35 17.44
CA THR A 227 12.78 -40.14 16.98
C THR A 227 13.32 -38.94 17.74
N VAL A 228 14.03 -39.20 18.84
CA VAL A 228 14.89 -38.20 19.48
C VAL A 228 16.33 -38.54 19.08
N PRO A 229 17.10 -37.61 18.50
CA PRO A 229 16.73 -36.24 18.14
C PRO A 229 15.67 -36.19 17.03
N VAL A 230 14.88 -35.09 16.99
CA VAL A 230 13.86 -34.92 15.95
C VAL A 230 14.51 -34.92 14.58
N ARG A 231 13.77 -35.41 13.58
CA ARG A 231 14.25 -35.53 12.21
C ARG A 231 13.51 -34.55 11.31
N LEU A 232 14.26 -33.79 10.51
CA LEU A 232 13.73 -32.92 9.47
C LEU A 232 13.95 -33.52 8.07
N MET A 233 13.11 -33.10 7.12
CA MET A 233 13.25 -33.41 5.70
C MET A 233 14.50 -32.80 5.09
N ASP A 234 14.79 -31.56 5.46
CA ASP A 234 15.85 -30.72 4.91
C ASP A 234 16.30 -29.68 5.95
N ASP A 235 17.33 -28.91 5.61
CA ASP A 235 17.88 -27.85 6.48
C ASP A 235 17.57 -26.42 5.99
N GLU A 236 16.58 -26.25 5.12
CA GLU A 236 16.24 -24.91 4.60
C GLU A 236 15.66 -23.99 5.68
N LEU A 237 14.93 -24.57 6.65
CA LEU A 237 14.41 -23.79 7.77
C LEU A 237 15.57 -23.19 8.59
N ALA A 238 16.70 -23.88 8.73
CA ALA A 238 17.89 -23.32 9.37
C ALA A 238 18.40 -22.08 8.62
N ALA A 239 18.47 -22.14 7.29
CA ALA A 239 18.85 -20.99 6.46
C ALA A 239 17.84 -19.83 6.56
N SER A 240 16.54 -20.13 6.69
CA SER A 240 15.48 -19.13 6.87
C SER A 240 15.55 -18.40 8.22
N LEU A 241 15.95 -19.09 9.28
CA LEU A 241 16.12 -18.55 10.64
C LEU A 241 17.45 -17.84 10.86
N ALA A 242 18.47 -18.19 10.07
CA ALA A 242 19.79 -17.57 10.15
C ALA A 242 19.75 -16.08 9.74
N SER A 243 20.78 -15.32 10.13
CA SER A 243 20.91 -13.89 9.81
C SER A 243 20.74 -13.62 8.31
N GLY A 244 19.81 -12.73 7.96
CA GLY A 244 19.47 -12.41 6.56
C GLY A 244 18.55 -13.42 5.88
N GLY A 245 18.16 -14.49 6.57
CA GLY A 245 17.16 -15.45 6.12
C GLY A 245 15.75 -14.87 6.10
N ARG A 246 14.82 -15.55 5.42
CA ARG A 246 13.43 -15.06 5.25
C ARG A 246 12.73 -14.79 6.58
N LEU A 247 12.73 -15.76 7.50
CA LEU A 247 12.07 -15.62 8.82
C LEU A 247 12.82 -14.67 9.75
N ASP A 248 14.14 -14.58 9.63
CA ASP A 248 14.94 -13.58 10.34
C ASP A 248 14.58 -12.16 9.91
N VAL A 249 14.52 -11.89 8.60
CA VAL A 249 14.15 -10.58 8.06
C VAL A 249 12.70 -10.23 8.39
N LEU A 250 11.76 -11.19 8.30
CA LEU A 250 10.37 -10.98 8.69
C LEU A 250 10.24 -10.58 10.16
N LEU A 251 10.97 -11.24 11.06
CA LEU A 251 10.93 -10.91 12.49
C LEU A 251 11.62 -9.56 12.77
N SER A 252 12.83 -9.36 12.22
CA SER A 252 13.61 -8.13 12.37
C SER A 252 12.85 -6.88 11.89
N SER A 253 12.06 -7.02 10.82
CA SER A 253 11.24 -5.92 10.28
C SER A 253 10.20 -5.45 11.29
N VAL A 254 9.53 -6.39 11.98
CA VAL A 254 8.55 -6.04 13.02
C VAL A 254 9.25 -5.49 14.26
N GLU A 255 10.37 -6.07 14.67
CA GLU A 255 11.15 -5.55 15.80
C GLU A 255 11.58 -4.09 15.58
N PHE A 256 12.06 -3.77 14.38
CA PHE A 256 12.42 -2.41 13.99
C PHE A 256 11.20 -1.49 13.92
N ALA A 257 10.15 -1.88 13.19
CA ALA A 257 8.95 -1.06 13.00
C ALA A 257 8.16 -0.81 14.29
N THR A 258 8.35 -1.65 15.31
CA THR A 258 7.72 -1.52 16.65
C THR A 258 8.74 -1.18 17.76
N SER A 259 9.94 -0.74 17.38
CA SER A 259 10.91 -0.17 18.31
C SER A 259 10.40 1.15 18.87
N ARG A 260 10.91 1.59 20.04
CA ARG A 260 10.46 2.85 20.65
C ARG A 260 10.92 4.07 19.86
N GLU A 261 12.02 3.92 19.13
CA GLU A 261 12.62 4.94 18.29
C GLU A 261 11.75 5.21 17.04
N VAL A 262 11.13 4.16 16.49
CA VAL A 262 10.30 4.24 15.27
C VAL A 262 8.81 4.39 15.60
N ASP A 263 8.31 3.72 16.64
CA ASP A 263 6.92 3.73 17.08
C ASP A 263 6.79 4.15 18.56
N PRO A 264 7.14 5.42 18.90
CA PRO A 264 7.14 5.90 20.28
C PRO A 264 5.76 5.84 20.93
N ASP A 265 4.70 6.01 20.13
CA ASP A 265 3.32 5.96 20.59
C ASP A 265 2.70 4.54 20.55
N GLY A 266 3.42 3.54 20.04
CA GLY A 266 2.95 2.15 19.92
C GLY A 266 1.80 1.97 18.92
N THR A 267 1.60 2.89 17.99
CA THR A 267 0.48 2.86 17.03
C THR A 267 0.66 1.73 16.03
N VAL A 268 1.87 1.55 15.49
CA VAL A 268 2.19 0.45 14.57
C VAL A 268 2.02 -0.88 15.30
N ALA A 269 2.59 -1.00 16.51
CA ALA A 269 2.49 -2.21 17.33
C ALA A 269 1.04 -2.59 17.67
N ARG A 270 0.13 -1.61 17.84
CA ARG A 270 -1.30 -1.87 18.07
C ARG A 270 -2.09 -2.21 16.79
N SER A 271 -1.60 -1.81 15.62
CA SER A 271 -2.21 -2.13 14.32
C SER A 271 -1.69 -3.43 13.70
N LEU A 272 -0.71 -4.10 14.32
CA LEU A 272 -0.10 -5.32 13.81
C LEU A 272 -0.34 -6.48 14.78
N CYS A 273 -0.72 -7.63 14.22
CA CYS A 273 -0.81 -8.88 14.97
C CYS A 273 0.06 -9.95 14.29
N LEU A 274 0.92 -10.62 15.05
CA LEU A 274 1.70 -11.74 14.54
C LEU A 274 0.77 -12.92 14.27
N ALA A 275 0.70 -13.37 13.03
CA ALA A 275 -0.01 -14.57 12.63
C ALA A 275 0.99 -15.72 12.57
N VAL A 276 1.06 -16.51 13.65
CA VAL A 276 2.11 -17.52 13.83
C VAL A 276 1.58 -18.91 13.54
N ASP A 277 2.31 -19.67 12.73
CA ASP A 277 2.01 -21.09 12.49
C ASP A 277 2.50 -21.95 13.66
N PRO A 278 1.61 -22.71 14.33
CA PRO A 278 2.00 -23.64 15.38
C PRO A 278 3.04 -24.67 14.91
N ASP A 279 2.96 -25.16 13.67
CA ASP A 279 3.90 -26.18 13.17
C ASP A 279 5.33 -25.63 13.07
N LEU A 280 5.46 -24.37 12.63
CA LEU A 280 6.73 -23.66 12.65
C LEU A 280 7.28 -23.60 14.08
N LEU A 281 6.47 -23.22 15.07
CA LEU A 281 6.91 -23.13 16.46
C LEU A 281 7.34 -24.48 17.03
N VAL A 282 6.57 -25.54 16.77
CA VAL A 282 6.90 -26.90 17.20
C VAL A 282 8.25 -27.31 16.60
N THR A 283 8.44 -27.09 15.31
CA THR A 283 9.67 -27.45 14.59
C THR A 283 10.86 -26.66 15.12
N VAL A 284 10.75 -25.34 15.25
CA VAL A 284 11.83 -24.48 15.75
C VAL A 284 12.18 -24.82 17.20
N ASN A 285 11.18 -25.03 18.06
CA ASN A 285 11.41 -25.42 19.45
C ASN A 285 12.14 -26.76 19.52
N ALA A 286 11.83 -27.72 18.64
CA ALA A 286 12.54 -28.98 18.57
C ALA A 286 13.99 -28.79 18.07
N MET A 287 14.23 -27.92 17.09
CA MET A 287 15.57 -27.57 16.61
C MET A 287 16.48 -27.00 17.71
N THR A 288 15.92 -26.32 18.73
CA THR A 288 16.72 -25.80 19.86
C THR A 288 17.40 -26.89 20.69
N GLY A 289 16.83 -28.10 20.70
CA GLY A 289 17.38 -29.28 21.39
C GLY A 289 18.41 -30.06 20.56
N GLY A 290 18.70 -29.62 19.33
CA GLY A 290 19.43 -30.39 18.34
C GLY A 290 18.52 -31.32 17.53
N TYR A 291 18.83 -31.48 16.25
CA TYR A 291 18.03 -32.25 15.30
C TYR A 291 18.93 -32.90 14.25
N VAL A 292 18.36 -33.85 13.50
CA VAL A 292 19.01 -34.49 12.36
C VAL A 292 18.22 -34.23 11.07
N VAL A 293 18.92 -34.24 9.94
CA VAL A 293 18.36 -34.00 8.61
C VAL A 293 18.53 -35.26 7.77
N SER A 294 17.52 -35.58 6.98
CA SER A 294 17.53 -36.73 6.09
C SER A 294 18.53 -36.55 4.94
N ASP A 295 19.34 -37.58 4.63
CA ASP A 295 20.28 -37.54 3.49
C ASP A 295 19.62 -37.85 2.14
N ALA A 296 18.39 -38.38 2.15
CA ALA A 296 17.68 -38.75 0.94
C ALA A 296 16.93 -37.55 0.33
N PRO A 297 16.84 -37.47 -1.01
CA PRO A 297 15.95 -36.53 -1.67
C PRO A 297 14.47 -36.85 -1.40
N ASP A 298 13.60 -35.91 -1.77
CA ASP A 298 12.15 -35.93 -1.51
C ASP A 298 11.50 -37.31 -1.74
N GLY A 299 10.59 -37.68 -0.83
CA GLY A 299 9.92 -38.99 -0.77
C GLY A 299 10.73 -40.05 -0.01
N GLY A 300 12.04 -40.18 -0.26
CA GLY A 300 12.93 -41.05 0.50
C GLY A 300 13.29 -40.49 1.89
N ALA A 301 13.28 -39.16 2.01
CA ALA A 301 13.47 -38.42 3.25
C ALA A 301 12.39 -38.71 4.32
N GLN A 302 11.29 -39.39 3.96
CA GLN A 302 10.17 -39.67 4.86
C GLN A 302 10.19 -41.10 5.41
N GLN A 303 11.05 -41.97 4.88
CA GLN A 303 11.07 -43.37 5.26
C GLN A 303 11.81 -43.60 6.58
N PRO A 304 11.32 -44.45 7.50
CA PRO A 304 12.09 -44.84 8.67
C PRO A 304 13.43 -45.50 8.30
N GLY A 305 14.51 -45.16 9.02
CA GLY A 305 15.84 -45.74 8.81
C GLY A 305 16.67 -45.13 7.69
N THR A 306 16.18 -44.09 7.00
CA THR A 306 17.00 -43.30 6.08
C THR A 306 18.22 -42.73 6.81
N PRO A 307 19.42 -42.76 6.21
CA PRO A 307 20.60 -42.08 6.75
C PRO A 307 20.31 -40.59 7.03
N THR A 308 20.95 -40.09 8.08
CA THR A 308 20.80 -38.70 8.53
C THR A 308 22.13 -38.11 8.95
N HIS A 309 22.27 -36.79 8.83
CA HIS A 309 23.36 -36.02 9.40
C HIS A 309 22.85 -35.02 10.46
N PRO A 310 23.70 -34.52 11.37
CA PRO A 310 23.33 -33.46 12.31
C PRO A 310 22.94 -32.18 11.57
N GLY A 311 21.84 -31.54 11.98
CA GLY A 311 21.41 -30.25 11.44
C GLY A 311 22.27 -29.08 11.93
N ALA A 312 22.36 -28.01 11.15
CA ALA A 312 23.24 -26.87 11.44
C ALA A 312 22.55 -25.70 12.15
N GLY A 313 21.23 -25.73 12.30
CA GLY A 313 20.39 -24.59 12.66
C GLY A 313 20.09 -24.39 14.15
N GLN A 314 20.66 -25.18 15.06
CA GLN A 314 20.30 -25.11 16.49
C GLN A 314 20.48 -23.70 17.07
N ALA A 315 21.62 -23.05 16.82
CA ALA A 315 21.90 -21.71 17.34
C ALA A 315 20.97 -20.65 16.72
N ALA A 316 20.66 -20.76 15.43
CA ALA A 316 19.71 -19.87 14.76
C ALA A 316 18.29 -20.03 15.33
N ALA A 317 17.85 -21.27 15.57
CA ALA A 317 16.56 -21.58 16.17
C ALA A 317 16.42 -21.01 17.59
N VAL A 318 17.44 -21.17 18.45
CA VAL A 318 17.46 -20.58 19.79
C VAL A 318 17.30 -19.05 19.72
N ASN A 319 18.17 -18.40 18.94
CA ASN A 319 18.16 -16.94 18.80
C ASN A 319 16.81 -16.42 18.28
N TRP A 320 16.32 -17.00 17.18
CA TRP A 320 15.06 -16.57 16.58
C TRP A 320 13.86 -16.80 17.51
N LEU A 321 13.78 -17.93 18.22
CA LEU A 321 12.68 -18.23 19.12
C LEU A 321 12.67 -17.31 20.36
N ASP A 322 13.84 -17.00 20.92
CA ASP A 322 13.96 -16.08 22.05
C ASP A 322 13.55 -14.65 21.67
N ARG A 323 13.94 -14.21 20.47
CA ARG A 323 13.50 -12.93 19.90
C ARG A 323 11.99 -12.90 19.67
N LEU A 324 11.42 -13.96 19.11
CA LEU A 324 9.98 -14.06 18.92
C LEU A 324 9.22 -14.04 20.24
N ARG A 325 9.68 -14.75 21.28
CA ARG A 325 9.10 -14.68 22.63
C ARG A 325 9.08 -13.26 23.17
N ALA A 326 10.23 -12.58 23.11
CA ALA A 326 10.36 -11.20 23.59
C ALA A 326 9.40 -10.24 22.86
N LEU A 327 9.24 -10.41 21.55
CA LEU A 327 8.32 -9.62 20.74
C LEU A 327 6.85 -9.96 21.04
N ALA A 328 6.52 -11.25 21.13
CA ALA A 328 5.16 -11.74 21.36
C ALA A 328 4.56 -11.27 22.69
N HIS A 329 5.39 -11.09 23.73
CA HIS A 329 4.93 -10.57 25.03
C HIS A 329 4.44 -9.11 24.99
N ARG A 330 4.77 -8.34 23.96
CA ARG A 330 4.44 -6.91 23.86
C ARG A 330 3.46 -6.56 22.75
N MET A 331 2.95 -7.54 21.99
CA MET A 331 2.03 -7.29 20.89
C MET A 331 1.00 -8.40 20.70
N CYS A 332 0.05 -8.15 19.79
CA CYS A 332 -0.97 -9.13 19.45
C CYS A 332 -0.33 -10.35 18.77
N VAL A 333 -0.75 -11.54 19.17
CA VAL A 333 -0.43 -12.80 18.50
C VAL A 333 -1.72 -13.58 18.26
N VAL A 334 -1.85 -14.15 17.07
CA VAL A 334 -2.95 -15.01 16.67
C VAL A 334 -2.38 -16.24 15.96
N SER A 335 -2.97 -17.40 16.23
CA SER A 335 -2.57 -18.64 15.58
C SER A 335 -3.16 -18.71 14.18
N THR A 336 -2.38 -19.21 13.21
CA THR A 336 -2.96 -19.75 11.96
C THR A 336 -3.52 -21.14 12.21
N THR A 337 -4.15 -21.75 11.20
CA THR A 337 -4.36 -23.19 11.18
C THR A 337 -3.02 -23.92 11.29
N TYR A 338 -2.97 -25.01 12.05
CA TYR A 338 -1.75 -25.81 12.23
C TYR A 338 -1.26 -26.29 10.86
N ALA A 339 0.02 -26.06 10.54
CA ALA A 339 0.64 -26.51 9.29
C ALA A 339 -0.14 -26.08 8.03
N GLN A 340 -0.88 -24.97 8.11
CA GLN A 340 -1.71 -24.45 7.03
C GLN A 340 -2.72 -25.49 6.48
N ALA A 341 -3.24 -26.35 7.36
CA ALA A 341 -4.08 -27.47 6.96
C ALA A 341 -5.32 -27.04 6.15
N ASP A 342 -5.60 -27.79 5.08
CA ASP A 342 -6.82 -27.65 4.27
C ASP A 342 -8.04 -28.14 5.07
N LEU A 343 -8.88 -27.19 5.49
CA LEU A 343 -10.06 -27.48 6.30
C LEU A 343 -11.14 -28.22 5.51
N ASP A 344 -11.22 -28.10 4.18
CA ASP A 344 -12.15 -28.89 3.36
C ASP A 344 -11.71 -30.36 3.33
N ALA A 345 -10.41 -30.60 3.16
CA ALA A 345 -9.83 -31.94 3.24
C ALA A 345 -10.03 -32.56 4.63
N LEU A 346 -9.78 -31.81 5.70
CA LEU A 346 -10.01 -32.29 7.07
C LEU A 346 -11.49 -32.62 7.33
N GLN A 347 -12.41 -31.79 6.85
CA GLN A 347 -13.83 -32.08 7.00
C GLN A 347 -14.27 -33.33 6.24
N ARG A 348 -13.60 -33.69 5.13
CA ARG A 348 -13.83 -34.96 4.42
C ARG A 348 -13.30 -36.18 5.18
N VAL A 349 -12.15 -36.03 5.84
CA VAL A 349 -11.60 -37.09 6.70
C VAL A 349 -12.49 -37.29 7.94
N ALA A 350 -13.12 -36.22 8.42
CA ALA A 350 -14.07 -36.22 9.53
C ALA A 350 -13.53 -36.84 10.83
N ASP A 351 -12.21 -36.73 11.06
CA ASP A 351 -11.58 -37.15 12.30
C ASP A 351 -11.59 -36.00 13.33
N PRO A 352 -12.28 -36.16 14.48
CA PRO A 352 -12.39 -35.08 15.47
C PRO A 352 -11.04 -34.65 16.07
N GLY A 353 -10.07 -35.57 16.16
CA GLY A 353 -8.75 -35.30 16.69
C GLY A 353 -7.94 -34.41 15.75
N LEU A 354 -7.91 -34.73 14.46
CA LEU A 354 -7.26 -33.93 13.43
C LEU A 354 -7.91 -32.55 13.28
N ILE A 355 -9.24 -32.48 13.33
CA ILE A 355 -9.98 -31.21 13.28
C ILE A 355 -9.60 -30.31 14.47
N ALA A 356 -9.58 -30.86 15.69
CA ALA A 356 -9.21 -30.11 16.89
C ALA A 356 -7.73 -29.69 16.86
N ALA A 357 -6.83 -30.58 16.42
CA ALA A 357 -5.41 -30.29 16.28
C ALA A 357 -5.15 -29.14 15.28
N ALA A 358 -5.86 -29.13 14.16
CA ALA A 358 -5.71 -28.11 13.12
C ALA A 358 -6.31 -26.74 13.50
N THR A 359 -7.28 -26.71 14.42
CA THR A 359 -8.06 -25.52 14.74
C THR A 359 -7.95 -25.11 16.21
N SER A 360 -8.78 -25.68 17.10
CA SER A 360 -8.90 -25.22 18.49
C SER A 360 -7.60 -25.31 19.29
N ASN A 361 -6.81 -26.36 19.06
CA ASN A 361 -5.59 -26.62 19.83
C ASN A 361 -4.37 -25.83 19.32
N ALA A 362 -4.47 -25.27 18.10
CA ALA A 362 -3.40 -24.52 17.45
C ALA A 362 -2.91 -23.35 18.33
N ALA A 363 -3.86 -22.57 18.87
CA ALA A 363 -3.56 -21.44 19.74
C ALA A 363 -2.98 -21.85 21.10
N ASP A 364 -3.29 -23.04 21.62
CA ASP A 364 -2.70 -23.53 22.86
C ASP A 364 -1.21 -23.86 22.70
N ILE A 365 -0.82 -24.39 21.53
CA ILE A 365 0.59 -24.66 21.19
C ILE A 365 1.38 -23.35 21.13
N VAL A 366 0.81 -22.32 20.47
CA VAL A 366 1.42 -20.98 20.39
C VAL A 366 1.60 -20.40 21.80
N ASP A 367 0.56 -20.43 22.62
CA ASP A 367 0.59 -19.92 24.00
C ASP A 367 1.62 -20.64 24.86
N GLN A 368 1.71 -21.97 24.75
CA GLN A 368 2.64 -22.78 25.52
C GLN A 368 4.11 -22.51 25.13
N ILE A 369 4.42 -22.46 23.83
CA ILE A 369 5.81 -22.28 23.35
C ILE A 369 6.29 -20.84 23.55
N LEU A 370 5.39 -19.86 23.35
CA LEU A 370 5.72 -18.44 23.46
C LEU A 370 5.52 -17.86 24.87
N GLY A 371 4.76 -18.53 25.75
CA GLY A 371 4.49 -18.07 27.10
C GLY A 371 3.49 -16.90 27.19
N ILE A 372 2.54 -16.83 26.24
CA ILE A 372 1.60 -15.70 26.08
C ILE A 372 0.14 -16.16 26.14
N SER A 373 -0.79 -15.22 25.95
CA SER A 373 -2.19 -15.52 25.62
C SER A 373 -2.56 -14.91 24.27
N SER A 374 -2.66 -15.76 23.26
CA SER A 374 -3.01 -15.37 21.89
C SER A 374 -4.51 -15.04 21.76
N VAL A 375 -4.84 -14.33 20.67
CA VAL A 375 -6.22 -14.01 20.29
C VAL A 375 -7.00 -15.29 20.02
N ARG A 376 -8.17 -15.42 20.64
CA ARG A 376 -9.06 -16.59 20.52
C ARG A 376 -10.31 -16.26 19.70
N GLY A 377 -10.96 -17.31 19.18
CA GLY A 377 -12.23 -17.19 18.45
C GLY A 377 -12.12 -16.67 17.03
N ALA A 378 -10.89 -16.52 16.51
CA ALA A 378 -10.60 -16.23 15.11
C ALA A 378 -9.77 -17.37 14.51
N THR A 379 -10.12 -17.79 13.30
CA THR A 379 -9.29 -18.71 12.50
C THR A 379 -8.75 -17.97 11.28
N LEU A 380 -7.43 -18.00 11.13
CA LEU A 380 -6.77 -17.49 9.95
C LEU A 380 -6.51 -18.64 8.99
N MET A 381 -7.10 -18.56 7.81
CA MET A 381 -6.87 -19.47 6.69
C MET A 381 -5.95 -18.75 5.71
N PRO A 382 -4.62 -19.03 5.75
CA PRO A 382 -3.68 -18.37 4.85
C PRO A 382 -3.92 -18.76 3.39
N ASP A 383 -4.37 -20.00 3.15
CA ASP A 383 -4.61 -20.56 1.84
C ASP A 383 -5.97 -21.25 1.74
N GLY A 384 -6.44 -21.37 0.49
CA GLY A 384 -7.66 -22.08 0.13
C GLY A 384 -8.94 -21.24 0.25
N PRO A 385 -9.96 -21.56 -0.56
CA PRO A 385 -11.26 -20.89 -0.48
C PRO A 385 -11.98 -21.27 0.80
N LEU A 386 -12.82 -20.36 1.30
CA LEU A 386 -13.74 -20.65 2.40
C LEU A 386 -14.93 -21.46 1.88
N THR A 387 -14.76 -22.78 1.75
CA THR A 387 -15.81 -23.68 1.26
C THR A 387 -16.95 -23.84 2.27
N PRO A 388 -18.18 -24.23 1.85
CA PRO A 388 -19.26 -24.54 2.78
C PRO A 388 -18.87 -25.59 3.85
N ARG A 389 -18.05 -26.58 3.48
CA ARG A 389 -17.55 -27.59 4.42
C ARG A 389 -16.59 -27.02 5.46
N ALA A 390 -15.69 -26.13 5.03
CA ALA A 390 -14.81 -25.42 5.96
C ALA A 390 -15.62 -24.55 6.92
N VAL A 391 -16.68 -23.89 6.44
CA VAL A 391 -17.62 -23.13 7.29
C VAL A 391 -18.32 -24.03 8.30
N ASP A 392 -18.81 -25.20 7.89
CA ASP A 392 -19.44 -26.17 8.79
C ASP A 392 -18.47 -26.69 9.86
N LEU A 393 -17.23 -26.99 9.48
CA LEU A 393 -16.16 -27.39 10.40
C LEU A 393 -15.89 -26.31 11.44
N LEU A 394 -15.68 -25.07 10.99
CA LEU A 394 -15.36 -23.92 11.85
C LEU A 394 -16.52 -23.54 12.77
N ASN A 395 -17.76 -23.68 12.27
CA ASN A 395 -18.93 -23.59 13.11
C ASN A 395 -18.89 -24.69 14.19
N GLY A 396 -18.60 -25.95 13.82
CA GLY A 396 -18.50 -27.06 14.77
C GLY A 396 -17.50 -26.83 15.92
N THR A 397 -16.39 -26.15 15.64
CA THR A 397 -15.31 -25.90 16.61
C THR A 397 -15.51 -24.64 17.47
N GLY A 398 -16.57 -23.87 17.22
CA GLY A 398 -16.91 -22.69 18.03
C GLY A 398 -16.14 -21.43 17.64
N ASN A 399 -15.54 -21.39 16.45
CA ASN A 399 -14.91 -20.18 15.93
C ASN A 399 -15.95 -19.12 15.57
N ALA A 400 -15.72 -17.88 15.99
CA ALA A 400 -16.65 -16.78 15.80
C ALA A 400 -16.34 -15.97 14.54
N VAL A 401 -15.08 -15.95 14.12
CA VAL A 401 -14.58 -15.18 12.98
C VAL A 401 -13.61 -16.04 12.17
N THR A 402 -13.67 -15.91 10.85
CA THR A 402 -12.70 -16.51 9.94
C THR A 402 -12.18 -15.43 9.01
N VAL A 403 -10.86 -15.37 8.87
CA VAL A 403 -10.18 -14.54 7.87
C VAL A 403 -9.64 -15.50 6.82
N ALA A 404 -10.13 -15.36 5.60
CA ALA A 404 -9.75 -16.18 4.46
C ALA A 404 -9.52 -15.27 3.24
N ALA A 405 -8.91 -15.81 2.19
CA ALA A 405 -8.80 -15.12 0.92
C ALA A 405 -10.19 -14.73 0.40
N ALA A 406 -10.32 -13.50 -0.11
CA ALA A 406 -11.55 -13.03 -0.71
C ALA A 406 -11.75 -13.70 -2.08
N ASP A 407 -13.00 -14.05 -2.40
CA ASP A 407 -13.35 -14.56 -3.72
C ASP A 407 -13.11 -13.46 -4.77
N ILE A 408 -12.26 -13.74 -5.75
CA ILE A 408 -12.08 -12.91 -6.93
C ILE A 408 -12.95 -13.53 -8.03
N SER A 409 -14.13 -12.97 -8.28
CA SER A 409 -14.94 -13.39 -9.43
C SER A 409 -14.29 -12.89 -10.71
N GLU A 410 -14.04 -13.77 -11.68
CA GLU A 410 -13.55 -13.36 -13.00
C GLU A 410 -14.56 -12.43 -13.69
N VAL A 411 -14.07 -11.27 -14.15
CA VAL A 411 -14.67 -10.33 -15.11
C VAL A 411 -16.15 -10.00 -14.87
N ASP A 412 -16.42 -8.77 -14.43
CA ASP A 412 -17.76 -8.21 -14.55
C ASP A 412 -18.07 -7.98 -16.04
N GLY A 413 -18.76 -8.96 -16.66
CA GLY A 413 -19.06 -9.00 -18.10
C GLY A 413 -19.91 -7.84 -18.62
N VAL A 414 -20.36 -6.95 -17.73
CA VAL A 414 -21.11 -5.73 -18.05
C VAL A 414 -20.21 -4.50 -18.16
N THR A 415 -19.11 -4.43 -17.39
CA THR A 415 -18.28 -3.22 -17.27
C THR A 415 -16.86 -3.38 -17.79
N GLY A 416 -16.37 -4.62 -17.97
CA GLY A 416 -14.98 -4.87 -18.37
C GLY A 416 -13.95 -4.41 -17.34
N ALA A 417 -14.38 -4.04 -16.13
CA ALA A 417 -13.51 -3.62 -15.06
C ALA A 417 -12.70 -4.81 -14.51
N PRO A 418 -11.43 -4.60 -14.11
CA PRO A 418 -10.63 -5.65 -13.50
C PRO A 418 -11.33 -6.18 -12.23
N PRO A 419 -11.30 -7.50 -11.99
CA PRO A 419 -12.02 -8.09 -10.88
C PRO A 419 -11.47 -7.59 -9.55
N THR A 420 -12.32 -7.00 -8.71
CA THR A 420 -11.96 -6.53 -7.38
C THR A 420 -12.44 -7.51 -6.32
N ALA A 421 -11.58 -7.86 -5.37
CA ALA A 421 -11.95 -8.66 -4.20
C ALA A 421 -13.02 -7.94 -3.37
N ASP A 422 -14.14 -8.61 -3.09
CA ASP A 422 -15.13 -8.16 -2.13
C ASP A 422 -14.64 -8.47 -0.70
N VAL A 423 -14.14 -7.45 -0.02
CA VAL A 423 -13.65 -7.54 1.36
C VAL A 423 -14.71 -7.19 2.39
N ALA A 424 -15.99 -7.03 1.99
CA ALA A 424 -17.07 -6.75 2.92
C ALA A 424 -17.26 -7.97 3.86
N PRO A 425 -17.27 -7.77 5.20
CA PRO A 425 -17.50 -8.84 6.14
C PRO A 425 -18.85 -9.53 5.90
N ARG A 426 -18.85 -10.85 5.74
CA ARG A 426 -20.08 -11.65 5.56
C ARG A 426 -20.41 -12.43 6.81
N ARG A 427 -21.70 -12.44 7.17
CA ARG A 427 -22.23 -13.32 8.22
C ARG A 427 -22.67 -14.63 7.58
N LEU A 428 -21.95 -15.71 7.89
CA LEU A 428 -22.20 -17.04 7.32
C LEU A 428 -23.12 -17.92 8.18
N ALA A 429 -23.28 -17.60 9.48
CA ALA A 429 -24.18 -18.31 10.39
C ALA A 429 -24.88 -17.34 11.38
N PRO A 430 -26.11 -17.66 11.83
CA PRO A 430 -26.77 -16.91 12.91
C PRO A 430 -25.97 -17.06 14.23
N PRO A 431 -25.96 -16.03 15.10
CA PRO A 431 -25.25 -16.10 16.37
C PRO A 431 -25.79 -17.27 17.20
N ARG A 432 -24.91 -18.18 17.61
CA ARG A 432 -25.25 -19.11 18.68
C ARG A 432 -25.54 -18.29 19.93
N GLY A 433 -26.66 -18.57 20.60
CA GLY A 433 -27.12 -17.85 21.79
C GLY A 433 -26.07 -17.89 22.91
N GLY A 434 -25.16 -16.93 22.89
CA GLY A 434 -24.15 -16.65 23.90
C GLY A 434 -24.04 -15.13 23.97
N GLY A 435 -24.21 -14.59 25.18
CA GLY A 435 -24.49 -13.17 25.43
C GLY A 435 -23.67 -12.19 24.59
N ALA A 436 -24.35 -11.18 24.08
CA ALA A 436 -23.77 -10.10 23.29
C ALA A 436 -22.51 -9.53 23.96
N VAL A 437 -21.35 -9.71 23.32
CA VAL A 437 -20.18 -8.88 23.59
C VAL A 437 -20.49 -7.50 23.03
N ARG A 438 -20.99 -6.61 23.89
CA ARG A 438 -21.13 -5.19 23.55
C ARG A 438 -19.74 -4.57 23.42
N PRO A 439 -19.44 -3.84 22.34
CA PRO A 439 -18.23 -3.05 22.28
C PRO A 439 -18.35 -1.87 23.26
N GLY A 440 -17.44 -1.82 24.23
CA GLY A 440 -17.02 -0.60 24.92
C GLY A 440 -18.04 0.10 25.83
N CYS A 441 -18.17 -0.35 27.08
CA CYS A 441 -18.45 0.56 28.20
C CYS A 441 -17.20 0.66 29.07
N ARG A 442 -16.42 1.73 28.88
CA ARG A 442 -15.27 2.08 29.73
C ARG A 442 -15.75 2.28 31.17
N ARG A 443 -15.43 1.36 32.07
CA ARG A 443 -15.52 1.61 33.51
C ARG A 443 -14.30 2.43 33.94
N ARG A 444 -14.53 3.70 34.26
CA ARG A 444 -13.55 4.59 34.91
C ARG A 444 -13.16 3.98 36.27
N ILE A 445 -11.94 3.48 36.39
CA ILE A 445 -11.36 3.11 37.69
C ILE A 445 -10.79 4.39 38.32
N GLY A 446 -11.60 5.05 39.16
CA GLY A 446 -11.16 6.13 40.03
C GLY A 446 -10.51 5.55 41.29
N ARG A 447 -9.28 6.01 41.60
CA ARG A 447 -8.52 5.71 42.82
C ARG A 447 -9.37 5.93 44.08
N ARG A 448 -9.49 4.90 44.93
CA ARG A 448 -10.06 5.02 46.29
C ARG A 448 -9.05 5.70 47.22
N ARG A 449 -9.48 6.75 47.92
CA ARG A 449 -8.95 7.15 49.24
C ARG A 449 -10.02 6.91 50.31
N HIS A 450 -9.57 6.51 51.49
CA HIS A 450 -10.32 6.19 52.71
C HIS A 450 -11.31 7.27 53.19
N ARG A 451 -12.56 6.89 53.49
CA ARG A 451 -13.22 6.86 54.83
C ARG A 451 -14.74 6.52 54.73
N PRO A 452 -15.42 6.09 55.81
CA PRO A 452 -16.74 5.45 55.74
C PRO A 452 -17.91 6.37 56.14
N SER A 453 -19.07 6.23 55.48
CA SER A 453 -20.38 6.35 56.14
C SER A 453 -21.50 5.71 55.30
N ARG A 454 -22.50 5.20 56.03
CA ARG A 454 -23.76 4.55 55.62
C ARG A 454 -24.56 5.32 54.55
N ALA A 455 -25.20 4.58 53.64
CA ALA A 455 -26.65 4.49 53.41
C ALA A 455 -27.02 4.23 51.94
N ASP A 456 -27.99 3.31 51.78
CA ASP A 456 -28.96 3.09 50.72
C ASP A 456 -28.61 2.53 49.32
N VAL A 457 -29.38 1.48 49.01
CA VAL A 457 -29.49 0.66 47.80
C VAL A 457 -30.79 1.02 47.08
N PRO A 458 -30.80 1.06 45.74
CA PRO A 458 -31.68 0.16 44.96
C PRO A 458 -30.93 -0.38 43.71
N GLY A 459 -31.05 -1.60 43.21
CA GLY A 459 -32.22 -2.48 43.11
C GLY A 459 -32.63 -2.60 41.63
N CYS A 460 -31.92 -3.39 40.81
CA CYS A 460 -32.36 -3.72 39.44
C CYS A 460 -32.83 -5.19 39.38
N ARG A 461 -34.15 -5.36 39.21
CA ARG A 461 -34.87 -6.62 39.05
C ARG A 461 -34.60 -7.25 37.68
N ALA A 462 -34.46 -8.57 37.68
CA ALA A 462 -34.60 -9.43 36.51
C ALA A 462 -36.09 -9.65 36.19
N GLY A 463 -36.44 -9.67 34.91
CA GLY A 463 -37.75 -10.08 34.41
C GLY A 463 -37.55 -10.95 33.18
N GLY A 464 -37.68 -12.27 33.36
CA GLY A 464 -37.81 -13.24 32.28
C GLY A 464 -39.27 -13.61 32.09
N THR A 465 -39.69 -13.80 30.85
CA THR A 465 -40.97 -14.42 30.48
C THR A 465 -40.73 -15.39 29.34
N ALA A 466 -40.94 -16.68 29.61
CA ALA A 466 -41.24 -17.73 28.62
C ALA A 466 -42.68 -17.49 28.11
N ALA A 467 -42.99 -17.71 26.83
CA ALA A 467 -43.55 -18.95 26.23
C ALA A 467 -44.57 -18.49 25.15
N PRO A 468 -45.08 -19.35 24.23
CA PRO A 468 -44.99 -20.81 24.13
C PRO A 468 -44.10 -21.35 23.01
#